data_AF-A0A2S9GNY9-F1
#
_entry.id   AF-A0A2S9GNY9-F1
#
_cell.length_a   1.000
_cell.length_b   1.000
_cell.length_c   1.000
_cell.angle_alpha   90.00
_cell.angle_beta   90.00
_cell.angle_gamma   90.00
#
_symmetry.space_group_name_H-M   'P 1'
#
loop_
_entity.id
_entity.type
_entity.pdbx_description
1 polymer ?
#
loop_
_entity_poly.entity_id
_entity_poly.type
_entity_poly.pdbx_seq_one_letter_code
_entity_poly.pdbx_strand_id
1 'polypeptide(L)' 'LAGLFTAGDTAVVEGVLRRLAAMRSYMRDISLGRETQPHIPEAVGMTEEGIYEMYRLLALAKYEERYVIPTAYVADA' A
#
# COMPACT_ATOMS: atom_id res chain seq x y z
N LEU A 1 11.84 -5.80 13.10
CA LEU A 1 11.04 -4.77 12.38
C LEU A 1 10.71 -3.59 13.29
N ALA A 2 10.02 -3.78 14.42
CA ALA A 2 9.64 -2.67 15.31
C ALA A 2 10.85 -1.88 15.88
N GLY A 3 11.93 -2.57 16.26
CA GLY A 3 13.15 -1.91 16.73
C GLY A 3 13.83 -0.99 15.69
N LEU A 4 13.56 -1.18 14.38
CA LEU A 4 14.13 -0.37 13.31
C LEU A 4 13.18 0.75 12.86
N PHE A 5 11.89 0.45 12.72
CA PHE A 5 10.93 1.36 12.08
C PHE A 5 10.08 2.17 13.07
N THR A 6 9.98 1.74 14.33
CA THR A 6 8.99 2.26 15.27
C THR A 6 9.51 2.32 16.72
N ALA A 7 10.83 2.37 16.90
CA ALA A 7 11.50 2.41 18.21
C ALA A 7 11.05 1.32 19.20
N GLY A 8 10.64 0.16 18.69
CA GLY A 8 10.16 -0.98 19.48
C GLY A 8 8.64 -1.16 19.52
N ASP A 9 7.84 -0.20 19.04
CA ASP A 9 6.38 -0.35 19.00
C ASP A 9 5.92 -1.35 17.93
N THR A 10 5.49 -2.52 18.36
CA THR A 10 5.07 -3.61 17.48
C THR A 10 3.70 -3.38 16.83
N ALA A 11 2.80 -2.62 17.44
CA ALA A 11 1.43 -2.46 16.96
C ALA A 11 1.39 -1.74 15.60
N VAL A 12 2.27 -0.75 15.42
CA VAL A 12 2.40 -0.02 14.15
C VAL A 12 2.85 -0.94 13.02
N VAL A 13 3.89 -1.76 13.27
CA VAL A 13 4.40 -2.72 12.27
C VAL A 13 3.36 -3.78 11.94
N GLU A 14 2.69 -4.32 12.95
CA GLU A 14 1.63 -5.31 12.76
C GLU A 14 0.50 -4.75 11.88
N GLY A 15 0.07 -3.50 12.12
CA GLY A 15 -0.95 -2.84 11.30
C GLY A 15 -0.55 -2.72 9.83
N VAL A 16 0.71 -2.37 9.54
CA VAL A 16 1.22 -2.29 8.16
C VAL A 16 1.26 -3.67 7.50
N LEU A 17 1.76 -4.69 8.21
CA LEU A 17 1.81 -6.06 7.68
C LEU A 17 0.41 -6.62 7.39
N ARG A 18 -0.57 -6.34 8.26
CA ARG A 18 -1.98 -6.71 8.04
C ARG A 18 -2.55 -6.05 6.78
N ARG A 19 -2.28 -4.75 6.53
CA ARG A 19 -2.70 -4.07 5.29
C ARG A 19 -2.10 -4.71 4.04
N LEU A 20 -0.81 -5.03 4.07
CA LEU A 20 -0.15 -5.72 2.94
C LEU A 20 -0.74 -7.13 2.70
N ALA A 21 -1.04 -7.86 3.78
CA ALA A 21 -1.69 -9.17 3.67
C ALA A 21 -3.11 -9.07 3.11
N ALA A 22 -3.90 -8.08 3.56
CA ALA A 22 -5.23 -7.79 3.06
C ALA A 22 -5.22 -7.48 1.55
N MET A 23 -4.32 -6.61 1.11
CA MET A 23 -4.13 -6.32 -0.33
C MET A 23 -3.83 -7.59 -1.12
N ARG A 24 -2.89 -8.43 -0.65
CA ARG A 24 -2.55 -9.68 -1.34
C ARG A 24 -3.72 -10.66 -1.39
N SER A 25 -4.50 -10.76 -0.32
CA SER A 25 -5.67 -11.64 -0.28
C SER A 25 -6.77 -11.16 -1.22
N TYR A 26 -7.10 -9.87 -1.17
CA TYR A 26 -8.13 -9.25 -2.00
C TYR A 26 -7.77 -9.33 -3.50
N MET A 27 -6.54 -8.97 -3.87
CA MET A 27 -6.08 -9.04 -5.27
C MET A 27 -5.93 -10.49 -5.78
N ARG A 28 -5.75 -11.46 -4.89
CA ARG A 28 -5.76 -12.88 -5.24
C ARG A 28 -7.13 -13.33 -5.73
N ASP A 29 -8.20 -12.91 -5.09
CA ASP A 29 -9.56 -13.28 -5.52
C ASP A 29 -9.81 -12.77 -6.94
N ILE A 30 -9.44 -11.52 -7.22
CA ILE A 30 -9.51 -10.92 -8.56
C ILE A 30 -8.67 -11.71 -9.56
N SER A 31 -7.42 -12.05 -9.21
CA SER A 31 -6.51 -12.79 -10.10
C SER A 31 -7.03 -14.19 -10.44
N LEU A 32 -7.83 -14.78 -9.56
CA LEU A 32 -8.45 -16.09 -9.74
C LEU A 32 -9.87 -16.02 -10.34
N GLY A 33 -10.36 -14.82 -10.70
CA GLY A 33 -11.71 -14.61 -11.22
C GLY A 33 -12.81 -14.92 -10.19
N ARG A 34 -12.49 -14.83 -8.90
CA ARG A 34 -13.45 -14.99 -7.80
C ARG A 34 -14.11 -13.65 -7.48
N GLU A 35 -15.26 -13.73 -6.83
CA GLU A 35 -15.92 -12.55 -6.28
C GLU A 35 -15.04 -11.89 -5.21
N THR A 36 -14.95 -10.56 -5.25
CA THR A 36 -14.18 -9.80 -4.26
C THR A 36 -14.85 -9.87 -2.89
N GLN A 37 -14.04 -9.75 -1.85
CA GLN A 37 -14.49 -9.82 -0.46
C GLN A 37 -14.27 -8.46 0.23
N PRO A 38 -15.27 -7.55 0.24
CA PRO A 38 -15.10 -6.18 0.75
C PRO A 38 -14.69 -6.10 2.22
N HIS A 39 -15.08 -7.10 3.02
CA HIS A 39 -14.72 -7.17 4.43
C HIS A 39 -13.19 -7.30 4.67
N ILE A 40 -12.41 -7.73 3.67
CA ILE A 40 -10.95 -7.87 3.78
C ILE A 40 -10.28 -6.48 3.87
N PRO A 41 -10.50 -5.55 2.92
CA PRO A 41 -10.11 -4.15 3.08
C PRO A 41 -10.64 -3.50 4.37
N GLU A 42 -11.92 -3.71 4.70
CA GLU A 42 -12.56 -3.10 5.87
C GLU A 42 -11.88 -3.51 7.18
N ALA A 43 -11.48 -4.78 7.31
CA ALA A 43 -10.80 -5.31 8.49
C ALA A 43 -9.46 -4.62 8.80
N VAL A 44 -8.88 -3.92 7.82
CA VAL A 44 -7.64 -3.13 7.98
C VAL A 44 -7.87 -1.62 7.84
N GLY A 45 -9.13 -1.19 7.86
CA GLY A 45 -9.54 0.20 7.78
C GLY A 45 -9.35 0.83 6.39
N MET A 46 -9.50 0.04 5.32
CA MET A 46 -9.35 0.49 3.94
C MET A 46 -10.62 0.22 3.13
N THR A 47 -10.81 0.98 2.04
CA THR A 47 -11.85 0.68 1.05
C THR A 47 -11.29 -0.23 -0.05
N GLU A 48 -12.17 -0.81 -0.86
CA GLU A 48 -11.76 -1.58 -2.04
C GLU A 48 -10.91 -0.72 -3.00
N GLU A 49 -11.31 0.53 -3.25
CA GLU A 49 -10.55 1.48 -4.08
C GLU A 49 -9.17 1.76 -3.48
N GLY A 50 -9.09 1.93 -2.15
CA GLY A 50 -7.81 2.11 -1.46
C GLY A 50 -6.85 0.94 -1.66
N ILE A 51 -7.37 -0.29 -1.69
CA ILE A 51 -6.56 -1.48 -1.97
C ILE A 51 -6.11 -1.52 -3.43
N TYR A 52 -6.96 -1.12 -4.38
CA TYR A 52 -6.58 -1.00 -5.79
C TYR A 52 -5.47 0.05 -6.00
N GLU A 53 -5.56 1.22 -5.35
CA GLU A 53 -4.51 2.25 -5.43
C GLU A 53 -3.20 1.78 -4.78
N MET A 54 -3.26 1.05 -3.66
CA MET A 54 -2.07 0.39 -3.10
C MET A 54 -1.46 -0.60 -4.09
N TYR A 55 -2.27 -1.44 -4.75
CA TYR A 55 -1.77 -2.39 -5.74
C TYR A 55 -1.14 -1.67 -6.94
N ARG A 56 -1.74 -0.58 -7.40
CA ARG A 56 -1.18 0.28 -8.46
C ARG A 56 0.21 0.80 -8.08
N LEU A 57 0.35 1.39 -6.90
CA LEU A 57 1.62 1.97 -6.47
C LEU A 57 2.70 0.94 -6.14
N LEU A 58 2.32 -0.20 -5.52
CA LEU A 58 3.29 -1.16 -5.00
C LEU A 58 3.59 -2.33 -5.94
N ALA A 59 2.60 -2.80 -6.70
CA ALA A 59 2.73 -3.97 -7.58
C ALA A 59 2.93 -3.58 -9.05
N LEU A 60 2.18 -2.61 -9.58
CA LEU A 60 2.39 -2.11 -10.94
C LEU A 60 3.57 -1.13 -11.00
N ALA A 61 3.61 -0.20 -10.04
CA ALA A 61 4.72 0.69 -9.75
C ALA A 61 5.29 1.39 -11.01
N LYS A 62 4.41 2.06 -11.77
CA LYS A 62 4.81 2.80 -12.99
C LYS A 62 5.89 3.83 -12.68
N TYR A 63 6.76 4.09 -13.64
CA TYR A 63 7.90 4.99 -13.43
C TYR A 63 7.45 6.39 -13.01
N GLU A 64 6.45 6.97 -13.69
CA GLU A 64 5.91 8.29 -13.34
C GLU A 64 5.25 8.34 -11.95
N GLU A 65 4.82 7.20 -11.40
CA GLU A 65 4.17 7.10 -10.08
C GLU A 65 5.19 6.83 -8.96
N ARG A 66 6.33 6.22 -9.28
CA ARG A 66 7.42 5.98 -8.32
C ARG A 66 8.23 7.24 -8.03
N TYR A 67 8.42 8.10 -9.02
CA TYR A 67 9.31 9.26 -8.93
C TYR A 67 8.57 10.56 -9.22
N VAL A 68 7.89 11.07 -8.20
CA VAL A 68 7.24 12.39 -8.25
C VAL A 68 8.21 13.43 -7.67
N ILE A 69 9.23 13.79 -8.45
CA ILE A 69 10.28 14.74 -8.05
C ILE A 69 10.02 16.08 -8.77
N PRO A 70 9.59 17.14 -8.05
CA PRO A 70 9.38 18.45 -8.65
C PRO A 70 10.72 19.08 -9.04
N THR A 71 10.69 19.99 -10.02
CA THR A 71 11.87 20.78 -10.36
C THR A 71 12.26 21.68 -9.18
N ALA A 72 13.52 21.62 -8.75
CA ALA A 72 14.05 22.58 -7.81
C ALA A 72 14.19 23.94 -8.53
N TYR A 73 13.63 25.01 -7.97
CA TYR A 73 13.90 26.35 -8.44
C TYR A 73 15.37 26.69 -8.15
N VAL A 74 16.18 26.83 -9.20
CA VAL A 74 17.53 27.39 -9.10
C VAL A 74 17.38 28.87 -9.41
N ALA A 75 17.52 29.73 -8.40
CA ALA A 75 17.73 31.15 -8.67
C ALA A 75 19.12 31.29 -9.30
N ASP A 76 19.21 31.94 -10.46
CA ASP A 76 20.50 32.26 -11.09
C ASP A 76 21.39 32.99 -10.08
N ALA A 77 22.59 32.46 -9.88
CA ALA A 77 23.61 33.00 -8.97
C ALA A 77 24.31 34.24 -9.52
#